data_AF-A0AAJ1MBZ3-F1
#
_entry.id   AF-A0AAJ1MBZ3-F1
#
_cell.length_a   1.000
_cell.length_b   1.000
_cell.length_c   1.000
_cell.angle_alpha   90.00
_cell.angle_beta   90.00
_cell.angle_gamma   90.00
#
_symmetry.space_group_name_H-M   'P 1'
#
loop_
_entity.id
_entity.type
_entity.pdbx_description
1 polymer ?
#
loop_
_entity_poly.entity_id
_entity_poly.type
_entity_poly.pdbx_seq_one_letter_code
_entity_poly.pdbx_strand_id
1 'polypeptide(L)'
;MQQRTKDILWAFGLTILMVLVGLLRLTTPLPKGQVAIELAGIIGLSSMVGLNLRWGAGITTVGTAILFLLGKADWMTVLDMAVDMVMVSALIGWQLPRDIKVTHRQAIGVGVAAGISQWITAEVLCGIAGDAFAHGSGIMPFMRLALPTTLLTALLYMLLIPPFALLIRHFNWQPPKDDDRPQKPRSMVIDLSDHQGMPKKQDDHHDQG
;
A
#
# COMPACT_ATOMS: atom_id res chain seq x y z
N MET A 1 -9.43 -18.14 -16.65
CA MET A 1 -8.21 -18.84 -16.16
C MET A 1 -6.94 -18.04 -16.38
N GLN A 2 -6.73 -17.37 -17.53
CA GLN A 2 -5.49 -16.59 -17.80
C GLN A 2 -5.12 -15.52 -16.76
N GLN A 3 -6.09 -14.79 -16.19
CA GLN A 3 -5.83 -13.76 -15.16
C GLN A 3 -5.09 -14.32 -13.95
N ARG A 4 -5.58 -15.44 -13.42
CA ARG A 4 -5.07 -16.06 -12.20
C ARG A 4 -3.66 -16.58 -12.40
N THR A 5 -3.35 -17.11 -13.57
CA THR A 5 -2.00 -17.56 -13.92
C THR A 5 -1.02 -16.39 -14.04
N LYS A 6 -1.45 -15.25 -14.61
CA LYS A 6 -0.65 -14.02 -14.67
C LYS A 6 -0.37 -13.47 -13.26
N ASP A 7 -1.38 -13.39 -12.40
CA ASP A 7 -1.23 -12.92 -11.02
C ASP A 7 -0.28 -13.82 -10.21
N ILE A 8 -0.37 -15.15 -10.38
CA ILE A 8 0.54 -16.12 -9.77
C ILE A 8 1.98 -15.89 -10.24
N LEU A 9 2.19 -15.68 -11.55
CA LEU A 9 3.52 -15.43 -12.10
C LEU A 9 4.13 -14.14 -11.53
N TRP A 10 3.34 -13.06 -11.45
CA TRP A 10 3.77 -11.81 -10.82
C TRP A 10 4.07 -11.98 -9.34
N ALA A 11 3.23 -12.69 -8.60
CA ALA A 11 3.46 -12.96 -7.19
C ALA A 11 4.77 -13.74 -6.99
N PHE A 12 4.99 -14.79 -7.79
CA PHE A 12 6.20 -15.59 -7.71
C PHE A 12 7.45 -14.76 -8.06
N GLY A 13 7.40 -13.98 -9.14
CA GLY A 13 8.50 -13.11 -9.55
C GLY A 13 8.83 -12.03 -8.51
N LEU A 14 7.81 -11.40 -7.92
CA LEU A 14 8.01 -10.38 -6.88
C LEU A 14 8.50 -10.99 -5.56
N THR A 15 8.04 -12.19 -5.19
CA THR A 15 8.59 -12.90 -4.02
C THR A 15 10.05 -13.25 -4.23
N ILE A 16 10.43 -13.76 -5.41
CA ILE A 16 11.84 -14.02 -5.73
C ILE A 16 12.65 -12.73 -5.67
N LEU A 17 12.15 -11.65 -6.28
CA LEU A 17 12.83 -10.35 -6.27
C LEU A 17 13.01 -9.82 -4.84
N MET A 18 11.97 -9.90 -4.01
CA MET A 18 12.02 -9.54 -2.59
C MET A 18 13.08 -10.34 -1.84
N VAL A 19 13.14 -11.65 -2.06
CA VAL A 19 14.16 -12.52 -1.45
C VAL A 19 15.55 -12.16 -1.94
N LEU A 20 15.75 -12.00 -3.25
CA LEU A 20 17.05 -11.61 -3.82
C LEU A 20 17.54 -10.27 -3.26
N VAL A 21 16.65 -9.27 -3.16
CA VAL A 21 16.96 -7.97 -2.55
C VAL A 21 17.24 -8.13 -1.06
N GLY A 22 16.49 -8.97 -0.33
CA GLY A 22 16.73 -9.25 1.09
C GLY A 22 18.02 -10.04 1.35
N LEU A 23 18.57 -10.73 0.35
CA LEU A 23 19.88 -11.37 0.45
C LEU A 23 21.03 -10.34 0.40
N LEU A 24 20.82 -9.18 -0.23
CA LEU A 24 21.76 -8.07 -0.28
C LEU A 24 21.87 -7.45 1.12
N ARG A 25 22.85 -7.89 1.90
CA ARG A 25 23.11 -7.33 3.24
C ARG A 25 23.74 -5.95 3.12
N LEU A 26 22.92 -4.92 3.30
CA LEU A 26 23.38 -3.57 3.60
C LEU A 26 23.25 -3.38 5.12
N THR A 27 24.28 -3.72 5.87
CA THR A 27 24.26 -3.64 7.34
C THR A 27 25.24 -2.58 7.82
N THR A 28 24.80 -1.74 8.74
CA THR A 28 25.67 -0.81 9.47
C THR A 28 26.03 -1.45 10.82
N PRO A 29 27.32 -1.62 11.15
CA PRO A 29 27.72 -2.16 12.45
C PRO A 29 27.40 -1.17 13.58
N LEU A 30 26.70 -1.62 14.62
CA LEU A 30 26.55 -0.93 15.91
C LEU A 30 27.41 -1.61 17.00
N PRO A 31 27.80 -0.91 18.07
CA PRO A 31 28.68 -1.43 19.13
C PRO A 31 28.19 -2.71 19.85
N LYS A 32 26.88 -3.01 19.83
CA LYS A 32 26.31 -4.26 20.37
C LYS A 32 25.27 -4.92 19.44
N GLY A 33 25.32 -4.66 18.13
CA GLY A 33 24.34 -5.22 17.18
C GLY A 33 24.58 -4.77 15.74
N GLN A 34 23.73 -5.18 14.80
CA GLN A 34 23.73 -4.67 13.43
C GLN A 34 22.34 -4.11 13.12
N VAL A 35 22.27 -2.92 12.53
CA VAL A 35 21.03 -2.43 11.93
C VAL A 35 21.14 -2.65 10.44
N ALA A 36 20.26 -3.50 9.90
CA ALA A 36 20.17 -3.77 8.48
C ALA A 36 19.29 -2.71 7.81
N ILE A 37 19.72 -2.23 6.65
CA ILE A 37 18.87 -1.50 5.72
C ILE A 37 18.00 -2.54 5.03
N GLU A 38 16.73 -2.60 5.44
CA GLU A 38 15.80 -3.61 4.97
C GLU A 38 15.18 -3.22 3.63
N LEU A 39 15.84 -3.50 2.51
CA LEU A 39 15.31 -3.15 1.18
C LEU A 39 14.19 -4.10 0.71
N ALA A 40 14.07 -5.28 1.32
CA ALA A 40 13.09 -6.28 0.93
C ALA A 40 11.65 -5.79 1.13
N GLY A 41 11.38 -5.03 2.20
CA GLY A 41 10.06 -4.49 2.48
C GLY A 41 9.55 -3.53 1.41
N ILE A 42 10.43 -2.82 0.72
CA ILE A 42 10.06 -1.96 -0.41
C ILE A 42 9.31 -2.76 -1.47
N ILE A 43 9.80 -3.96 -1.81
CA ILE A 43 9.17 -4.81 -2.84
C ILE A 43 7.82 -5.34 -2.35
N GLY A 44 7.78 -5.84 -1.11
CA GLY A 44 6.56 -6.35 -0.48
C GLY A 44 5.46 -5.29 -0.41
N LEU A 45 5.74 -4.14 0.19
CA LEU A 45 4.78 -3.05 0.37
C LEU A 45 4.36 -2.42 -0.97
N SER A 46 5.28 -2.29 -1.94
CA SER A 46 4.93 -1.84 -3.29
C SER A 46 3.95 -2.79 -3.99
N SER A 47 4.08 -4.10 -3.76
CA SER A 47 3.19 -5.10 -4.36
C SER A 47 1.77 -5.03 -3.80
N MET A 48 1.59 -4.60 -2.55
CA MET A 48 0.27 -4.37 -1.94
C MET A 48 -0.50 -3.25 -2.62
N VAL A 49 0.21 -2.20 -3.03
CA VAL A 49 -0.37 -1.05 -3.76
C VAL A 49 -0.52 -1.35 -5.26
N GLY A 50 0.45 -2.05 -5.84
CA GLY A 50 0.56 -2.27 -7.29
C GLY A 50 -0.32 -3.37 -7.86
N LEU A 51 -0.53 -4.46 -7.12
CA LEU A 51 -1.36 -5.60 -7.56
C LEU A 51 -2.76 -5.54 -6.94
N ASN A 52 -2.84 -5.98 -5.68
CA ASN A 52 -4.04 -6.10 -4.87
C ASN A 52 -3.58 -6.42 -3.44
N LEU A 53 -4.33 -5.96 -2.45
CA LEU A 53 -3.97 -6.15 -1.04
C LEU A 53 -3.70 -7.62 -0.67
N ARG A 54 -4.52 -8.54 -1.18
CA ARG A 54 -4.39 -9.99 -0.89
C ARG A 54 -3.10 -10.60 -1.46
N TRP A 55 -2.77 -10.28 -2.70
CA TRP A 55 -1.56 -10.80 -3.35
C TRP A 55 -0.31 -10.16 -2.77
N GLY A 56 -0.33 -8.84 -2.55
CA GLY A 56 0.80 -8.14 -1.94
C GLY A 56 1.07 -8.60 -0.51
N ALA A 57 0.03 -8.75 0.32
CA ALA A 57 0.17 -9.30 1.66
C ALA A 57 0.76 -10.72 1.64
N GLY A 58 0.33 -11.56 0.68
CA GLY A 58 0.89 -12.89 0.47
C GLY A 58 2.38 -12.84 0.10
N ILE A 59 2.76 -11.98 -0.85
CA ILE A 59 4.15 -11.80 -1.29
C ILE A 59 5.02 -11.36 -0.12
N THR A 60 4.60 -10.35 0.64
CA THR A 60 5.33 -9.84 1.80
C THR A 60 5.46 -10.91 2.87
N THR A 61 4.37 -11.61 3.21
CA THR A 61 4.39 -12.65 4.26
C THR A 61 5.30 -13.81 3.88
N VAL A 62 5.17 -14.33 2.65
CA VAL A 62 5.99 -15.46 2.19
C VAL A 62 7.45 -15.04 2.02
N GLY A 63 7.72 -13.86 1.45
CA GLY A 63 9.07 -13.34 1.28
C GLY A 63 9.78 -13.15 2.62
N THR A 64 9.11 -12.52 3.59
CA THR A 64 9.65 -12.34 4.95
C THR A 64 9.85 -13.68 5.65
N ALA A 65 8.92 -14.63 5.52
CA ALA A 65 9.10 -15.97 6.08
C ALA A 65 10.30 -16.71 5.49
N ILE A 66 10.53 -16.61 4.18
CA ILE A 66 11.71 -17.19 3.52
C ILE A 66 12.99 -16.54 4.05
N LEU A 67 13.04 -15.20 4.14
CA LEU A 67 14.20 -14.49 4.68
C LEU A 67 14.47 -14.85 6.14
N PHE A 68 13.42 -15.06 6.94
CA PHE A 68 13.53 -15.49 8.33
C PHE A 68 14.11 -16.91 8.42
N LEU A 69 13.59 -17.85 7.62
CA LEU A 69 14.11 -19.23 7.55
C LEU A 69 15.56 -19.30 7.04
N LEU A 70 15.98 -18.35 6.22
CA LEU A 70 17.37 -18.22 5.76
C LEU A 70 18.30 -17.55 6.79
N GLY A 71 17.79 -17.14 7.96
CA GLY A 71 18.58 -16.41 8.97
C GLY A 71 19.03 -15.02 8.49
N LYS A 72 18.28 -14.45 7.55
CA LYS A 72 18.54 -13.13 6.96
C LYS A 72 17.62 -12.04 7.51
N ALA A 73 16.47 -12.43 8.07
CA ALA A 73 15.58 -11.58 8.83
C ALA A 73 15.52 -12.04 10.28
N ASP A 74 15.62 -11.09 11.21
CA ASP A 74 15.45 -11.33 12.64
C ASP A 74 13.99 -11.12 13.05
N TRP A 75 13.64 -11.50 14.28
CA TRP A 75 12.29 -11.31 14.82
C TRP A 75 11.85 -9.83 14.81
N MET A 76 12.79 -8.89 14.99
CA MET A 76 12.53 -7.46 14.89
C MET A 76 12.08 -7.05 13.49
N THR A 77 12.77 -7.52 12.45
CA THR A 77 12.38 -7.33 11.04
C THR A 77 10.99 -7.91 10.76
N VAL A 78 10.69 -9.10 11.27
CA VAL A 78 9.36 -9.71 11.07
C VAL A 78 8.26 -8.85 11.70
N LEU A 79 8.49 -8.34 12.90
CA LEU A 79 7.55 -7.49 13.61
C LEU A 79 7.37 -6.13 12.91
N ASP A 80 8.46 -5.51 12.48
CA ASP A 80 8.49 -4.26 11.73
C ASP A 80 7.67 -4.37 10.44
N MET A 81 7.94 -5.41 9.65
CA MET A 81 7.18 -5.69 8.44
C MET A 81 5.69 -5.93 8.72
N ALA A 82 5.34 -6.60 9.82
CA ALA A 82 3.94 -6.83 10.17
C ALA A 82 3.21 -5.52 10.47
N VAL A 83 3.84 -4.59 11.19
CA VAL A 83 3.30 -3.24 11.48
C VAL A 83 3.11 -2.46 10.19
N ASP A 84 4.12 -2.45 9.33
CA ASP A 84 4.07 -1.78 8.02
C ASP A 84 2.98 -2.37 7.13
N MET A 85 2.79 -3.68 7.14
CA MET A 85 1.73 -4.34 6.38
C MET A 85 0.35 -3.93 6.87
N VAL A 86 0.14 -3.85 8.19
CA VAL A 86 -1.12 -3.36 8.77
C VAL A 86 -1.36 -1.90 8.41
N MET A 87 -0.34 -1.06 8.53
CA MET A 87 -0.40 0.36 8.19
C MET A 87 -0.75 0.58 6.72
N VAL A 88 -0.03 -0.06 5.79
CA VAL A 88 -0.31 0.02 4.35
C VAL A 88 -1.70 -0.53 4.01
N SER A 89 -2.13 -1.61 4.68
CA SER A 89 -3.49 -2.14 4.51
C SER A 89 -4.55 -1.13 4.93
N ALA A 90 -4.37 -0.47 6.08
CA ALA A 90 -5.27 0.57 6.57
C ALA A 90 -5.30 1.78 5.64
N LEU A 91 -4.15 2.22 5.14
CA LEU A 91 -4.03 3.32 4.18
C LEU A 91 -4.71 3.01 2.85
N ILE A 92 -4.55 1.79 2.33
CA ILE A 92 -5.25 1.36 1.12
C ILE A 92 -6.77 1.34 1.38
N GLY A 93 -7.21 0.80 2.52
CA GLY A 93 -8.62 0.79 2.91
C GLY A 93 -9.22 2.19 3.07
N TRP A 94 -8.44 3.16 3.54
CA TRP A 94 -8.86 4.54 3.73
C TRP A 94 -8.80 5.36 2.43
N GLN A 95 -7.74 5.24 1.63
CA GLN A 95 -7.45 6.12 0.50
C GLN A 95 -7.97 5.59 -0.86
N LEU A 96 -8.29 4.29 -0.98
CA LEU A 96 -8.80 3.69 -2.22
C LEU A 96 -10.25 3.19 -2.05
N PRO A 97 -11.27 4.01 -2.38
CA PRO A 97 -12.58 3.48 -2.74
C PRO A 97 -12.41 2.54 -3.95
N ARG A 98 -12.95 1.33 -3.85
CA ARG A 98 -12.68 0.13 -4.68
C ARG A 98 -12.82 0.23 -6.21
N ASP A 99 -13.12 1.39 -6.81
CA ASP A 99 -13.49 1.50 -8.22
C ASP A 99 -12.83 2.65 -9.02
N ILE A 100 -11.78 3.31 -8.50
CA ILE A 100 -11.16 4.44 -9.22
C ILE A 100 -9.65 4.23 -9.41
N LYS A 101 -9.13 4.62 -10.57
CA LYS A 101 -7.70 4.57 -10.89
C LYS A 101 -6.90 5.26 -9.78
N VAL A 102 -5.92 4.55 -9.20
CA VAL A 102 -5.01 5.16 -8.21
C VAL A 102 -4.27 6.30 -8.88
N THR A 103 -4.48 7.50 -8.37
CA THR A 103 -3.83 8.71 -8.88
C THR A 103 -2.39 8.75 -8.35
N HIS A 104 -1.44 9.28 -9.12
CA HIS A 104 -0.03 9.43 -8.73
C HIS A 104 0.13 10.04 -7.31
N ARG A 105 -0.75 10.98 -6.95
CA ARG A 105 -0.80 11.62 -5.63
C ARG A 105 -1.09 10.64 -4.48
N GLN A 106 -1.91 9.63 -4.70
CA GLN A 106 -2.20 8.58 -3.71
C GLN A 106 -1.02 7.63 -3.54
N ALA A 107 -0.33 7.25 -4.63
CA ALA A 107 0.87 6.42 -4.53
C ALA A 107 1.98 7.11 -3.73
N ILE A 108 2.17 8.42 -3.95
CA ILE A 108 3.10 9.23 -3.15
C ILE A 108 2.67 9.28 -1.68
N GLY A 109 1.38 9.50 -1.41
CA GLY A 109 0.84 9.51 -0.04
C GLY A 109 1.08 8.20 0.71
N VAL A 110 0.90 7.06 0.04
CA VAL A 110 1.18 5.74 0.63
C VAL A 110 2.66 5.55 0.89
N GLY A 111 3.54 5.92 -0.05
CA GLY A 111 5.00 5.80 0.16
C GLY A 111 5.52 6.68 1.28
N VAL A 112 5.06 7.93 1.38
CA VAL A 112 5.42 8.82 2.50
C VAL A 112 4.97 8.24 3.83
N ALA A 113 3.72 7.78 3.91
CA ALA A 113 3.19 7.20 5.14
C ALA A 113 3.90 5.89 5.53
N ALA A 114 4.24 5.03 4.57
CA ALA A 114 5.02 3.82 4.79
C ALA A 114 6.45 4.13 5.26
N GLY A 115 7.10 5.13 4.69
CA GLY A 115 8.42 5.54 5.18
C GLY A 115 8.38 6.12 6.60
N ILE A 116 7.34 6.91 6.94
CA ILE A 116 7.17 7.44 8.30
C ILE A 116 6.88 6.31 9.28
N SER A 117 6.01 5.35 8.93
CA SER A 117 5.72 4.20 9.79
C SER A 117 6.95 3.35 10.02
N GLN A 118 7.70 3.07 8.95
CA GLN A 118 8.96 2.33 9.03
C GLN A 118 9.96 3.04 9.94
N TRP A 119 10.09 4.36 9.82
CA TRP A 119 11.01 5.13 10.67
C TRP A 119 10.63 5.03 12.16
N ILE A 120 9.37 5.30 12.48
CA ILE A 120 8.87 5.28 13.87
C ILE A 120 9.01 3.88 14.46
N THR A 121 8.61 2.86 13.71
CA THR A 121 8.60 1.46 14.18
C THR A 121 10.04 0.97 14.39
N ALA A 122 10.93 1.17 13.43
CA ALA A 122 12.35 0.81 13.56
C ALA A 122 13.01 1.52 14.75
N GLU A 123 12.72 2.81 14.96
CA GLU A 123 13.29 3.58 16.07
C GLU A 123 12.78 3.09 17.44
N VAL A 124 11.48 2.77 17.55
CA VAL A 124 10.88 2.18 18.75
C VAL A 124 11.49 0.80 19.04
N LEU A 125 11.64 -0.05 18.03
CA LEU A 125 12.26 -1.37 18.16
C LEU A 125 13.73 -1.27 18.58
N CYS A 126 14.48 -0.32 18.01
CA CYS A 126 15.85 -0.04 18.43
C CYS A 126 15.92 0.46 19.88
N GLY A 127 14.96 1.27 20.32
CA GLY A 127 14.85 1.72 21.70
C GLY A 127 14.61 0.56 22.68
N ILE A 128 13.67 -0.33 22.36
CA ILE A 128 13.37 -1.53 23.16
C ILE A 128 14.59 -2.46 23.22
N ALA A 129 15.27 -2.67 22.08
CA ALA A 129 16.52 -3.43 22.03
C ALA A 129 17.59 -2.81 22.93
N GLY A 130 17.78 -1.48 22.81
CA GLY A 130 18.73 -0.72 23.60
C GLY A 130 18.49 -0.88 25.10
N ASP A 131 17.25 -0.77 25.56
CA ASP A 131 16.91 -0.97 26.98
C ASP A 131 17.26 -2.37 27.48
N ALA A 132 16.92 -3.41 26.70
CA ALA A 132 17.23 -4.80 27.02
C ALA A 132 18.76 -5.07 27.09
N PHE A 133 19.57 -4.39 26.27
CA PHE A 133 21.03 -4.60 26.22
C PHE A 133 21.84 -3.64 27.10
N ALA A 134 21.27 -2.51 27.51
CA ALA A 134 21.98 -1.43 28.18
C ALA A 134 22.23 -1.67 29.67
N HIS A 135 21.52 -2.58 30.36
CA HIS A 135 21.69 -2.85 31.81
C HIS A 135 21.90 -1.57 32.66
N GLY A 136 21.19 -0.47 32.34
CA GLY A 136 21.30 0.80 33.06
C GLY A 136 22.13 1.92 32.40
N SER A 137 22.75 1.72 31.21
CA SER A 137 23.45 2.80 30.49
C SER A 137 22.54 3.76 29.70
N GLY A 138 21.22 3.57 29.77
CA GLY A 138 20.22 4.39 29.09
C GLY A 138 20.05 4.06 27.60
N ILE A 139 18.86 4.38 27.09
CA ILE A 139 18.38 4.05 25.73
C ILE A 139 18.97 5.01 24.66
N MET A 140 19.29 6.24 25.08
CA MET A 140 19.69 7.36 24.21
C MET A 140 20.92 7.11 23.30
N PRO A 141 21.99 6.45 23.77
CA PRO A 141 23.16 6.17 22.92
C PRO A 141 22.86 5.19 21.79
N PHE A 142 21.98 4.21 22.03
CA PHE A 142 21.57 3.22 21.03
C PHE A 142 20.69 3.85 19.94
N MET A 143 19.70 4.66 20.33
CA MET A 143 18.84 5.38 19.39
C MET A 143 19.66 6.32 18.49
N ARG A 144 20.61 7.07 19.06
CA ARG A 144 21.49 7.96 18.26
C ARG A 144 22.34 7.24 17.22
N LEU A 145 22.73 5.99 17.50
CA LEU A 145 23.52 5.17 16.57
C LEU A 145 22.65 4.54 15.49
N ALA A 146 21.39 4.20 15.82
CA ALA A 146 20.43 3.63 14.87
C ALA A 146 19.82 4.69 13.93
N LEU A 147 19.61 5.90 14.44
CA LEU A 147 18.93 7.04 13.77
C LEU A 147 19.34 7.26 12.31
N PRO A 148 20.64 7.34 11.95
CA PRO A 148 21.04 7.57 10.56
C PRO A 148 20.61 6.43 9.63
N THR A 149 20.66 5.19 10.12
CA THR A 149 20.34 4.00 9.33
C THR A 149 18.82 3.81 9.20
N THR A 150 18.07 4.02 10.28
CA THR A 150 16.60 3.95 10.27
C THR A 150 16.01 5.06 9.40
N LEU A 151 16.55 6.28 9.50
CA LEU A 151 16.16 7.43 8.68
C LEU A 151 16.47 7.20 7.20
N LEU A 152 17.66 6.67 6.87
CA LEU A 152 18.02 6.34 5.49
C LEU A 152 17.07 5.29 4.91
N THR A 153 16.77 4.24 5.67
CA THR A 153 15.83 3.17 5.25
C THR A 153 14.45 3.75 5.00
N ALA A 154 13.95 4.61 5.89
CA ALA A 154 12.69 5.31 5.74
C ALA A 154 12.64 6.19 4.49
N LEU A 155 13.69 6.97 4.23
CA LEU A 155 13.81 7.79 3.01
C LEU A 155 13.78 6.93 1.74
N LEU A 156 14.45 5.78 1.76
CA LEU A 156 14.41 4.83 0.65
C LEU A 156 13.00 4.27 0.45
N TYR A 157 12.26 3.99 1.52
CA TYR A 157 10.85 3.56 1.43
C TYR A 157 9.98 4.66 0.81
N MET A 158 10.10 5.90 1.28
CA MET A 158 9.35 7.03 0.72
C MET A 158 9.63 7.26 -0.76
N LEU A 159 10.88 7.09 -1.16
CA LEU A 159 11.32 7.33 -2.54
C LEU A 159 10.96 6.18 -3.48
N LEU A 160 11.13 4.94 -3.03
CA LEU A 160 11.06 3.76 -3.91
C LEU A 160 9.69 3.09 -3.92
N ILE A 161 8.93 3.11 -2.82
CA ILE A 161 7.60 2.47 -2.79
C ILE A 161 6.66 3.06 -3.85
N PRO A 162 6.53 4.40 -4.01
CA PRO A 162 5.65 4.98 -5.03
C PRO A 162 5.98 4.57 -6.48
N PRO A 163 7.23 4.71 -6.99
CA PRO A 163 7.53 4.35 -8.37
C PRO A 163 7.44 2.83 -8.60
N PHE A 164 7.85 1.98 -7.65
CA PHE A 164 7.68 0.53 -7.79
C PHE A 164 6.22 0.13 -7.82
N ALA A 165 5.38 0.69 -6.95
CA ALA A 165 3.94 0.45 -6.97
C ALA A 165 3.31 0.85 -8.31
N LEU A 166 3.68 2.01 -8.86
CA LEU A 166 3.20 2.47 -10.16
C LEU A 166 3.69 1.59 -11.31
N LEU A 167 4.93 1.12 -11.26
CA LEU A 167 5.50 0.23 -12.29
C LEU A 167 4.81 -1.13 -12.30
N ILE A 168 4.65 -1.76 -11.14
CA ILE A 168 3.89 -3.01 -10.98
C ILE A 168 2.46 -2.83 -11.51
N ARG A 169 1.84 -1.71 -11.15
CA ARG A 169 0.49 -1.39 -11.60
C ARG A 169 0.43 -1.13 -13.11
N HIS A 170 1.43 -0.51 -13.71
CA HIS A 170 1.46 -0.26 -15.16
C HIS A 170 1.44 -1.56 -15.96
N PHE A 171 2.23 -2.56 -15.55
CA PHE A 171 2.27 -3.87 -16.22
C PHE A 171 1.07 -4.78 -15.86
N ASN A 172 0.44 -4.56 -14.71
CA ASN A 172 -0.74 -5.31 -14.30
C ASN A 172 -2.07 -4.58 -14.58
N TRP A 173 -2.04 -3.35 -15.08
CA TRP A 173 -3.23 -2.58 -15.41
C TRP A 173 -3.98 -3.29 -16.51
N GLN A 174 -5.22 -3.67 -16.21
CA GLN A 174 -6.21 -3.95 -17.21
C GLN A 174 -7.31 -2.90 -17.07
N PRO A 175 -7.82 -2.33 -18.18
CA PRO A 175 -9.00 -1.51 -18.09
C PRO A 175 -10.09 -2.30 -17.36
N PRO A 176 -10.97 -1.63 -16.58
CA PRO A 176 -12.16 -2.30 -16.07
C PRO A 176 -12.79 -3.03 -17.25
N LYS A 177 -13.10 -4.33 -17.08
CA LYS A 177 -14.07 -4.93 -17.99
C LYS A 177 -15.29 -4.04 -17.85
N ASP A 178 -15.64 -3.33 -18.93
CA ASP A 178 -17.01 -2.88 -19.08
C ASP A 178 -17.83 -4.15 -18.85
N ASP A 179 -18.50 -4.18 -17.71
CA ASP A 179 -19.57 -5.12 -17.49
C ASP A 179 -20.48 -4.93 -18.71
N ASP A 180 -20.70 -6.01 -19.47
CA ASP A 180 -21.77 -6.12 -20.47
C ASP A 180 -23.14 -6.04 -19.77
N ARG A 181 -23.33 -5.06 -18.88
CA ARG A 181 -24.62 -4.58 -18.47
C ARG A 181 -25.08 -3.67 -19.59
N PRO A 182 -26.20 -3.98 -20.26
CA PRO A 182 -26.75 -3.08 -21.26
C PRO A 182 -26.88 -1.70 -20.61
N GLN A 183 -26.16 -0.72 -21.18
CA GLN A 183 -26.27 0.68 -20.81
C GLN A 183 -27.74 1.07 -20.97
N LYS A 184 -28.50 1.05 -19.88
CA LYS A 184 -29.79 1.73 -19.85
C LYS A 184 -29.44 3.22 -19.95
N PRO A 185 -29.83 3.92 -21.02
CA PRO A 185 -29.43 5.31 -21.19
C PRO A 185 -30.05 6.12 -20.05
N ARG A 186 -29.24 6.53 -19.08
CA ARG A 186 -29.59 7.61 -18.16
C ARG A 186 -29.42 8.91 -18.93
N SER A 187 -30.38 9.20 -19.80
CA SER A 187 -30.62 10.56 -20.28
C SER A 187 -31.27 11.33 -19.13
N MET A 188 -30.46 11.83 -18.20
CA MET A 188 -30.89 12.91 -17.33
C MET A 188 -30.70 14.21 -18.12
N VAL A 189 -31.57 14.43 -19.11
CA VAL A 189 -31.81 15.77 -19.66
C VAL A 189 -32.77 16.41 -18.69
N ILE A 190 -32.25 17.26 -17.81
CA ILE A 190 -33.09 18.14 -17.00
C ILE A 190 -33.53 19.23 -17.97
N ASP A 191 -34.73 19.06 -18.53
CA ASP A 191 -35.36 20.08 -19.34
C ASP A 191 -35.94 21.16 -18.41
N LEU A 192 -35.28 22.31 -18.34
CA LEU A 192 -35.72 23.50 -17.61
C LEU A 192 -36.52 24.47 -18.50
N SER A 193 -37.05 24.00 -19.63
CA SER A 193 -37.64 24.84 -20.66
C SER A 193 -39.16 24.71 -20.77
N ASP A 194 -39.89 24.63 -19.66
CA ASP A 194 -41.36 24.80 -19.74
C ASP A 194 -41.96 25.43 -18.47
N HIS A 195 -41.72 26.72 -18.34
CA HIS A 195 -42.59 27.64 -17.61
C HIS A 195 -43.06 28.72 -18.57
N GLN A 196 -44.25 28.54 -19.14
CA GLN A 196 -45.33 29.54 -19.27
C GLN A 196 -46.24 29.22 -20.46
N GLY A 197 -47.52 28.93 -20.18
CA GLY A 197 -48.55 28.92 -21.23
C GLY A 197 -49.89 28.30 -20.83
N MET A 198 -50.65 28.92 -19.92
CA MET A 198 -52.13 28.84 -20.02
C MET A 198 -52.56 29.63 -21.28
N PRO A 199 -53.64 29.29 -22.03
CA PRO A 199 -54.99 29.11 -21.46
C PRO A 199 -56.04 28.23 -22.21
N LYS A 200 -57.19 28.06 -21.55
CA LYS A 200 -58.59 27.84 -22.04
C LYS A 200 -59.01 26.52 -22.72
N LYS A 201 -59.92 25.79 -22.05
CA LYS A 201 -61.36 25.62 -22.43
C LYS A 201 -61.99 24.54 -21.54
N GLN A 202 -63.08 24.84 -20.83
CA GLN A 202 -64.31 24.03 -20.88
C GLN A 202 -65.45 24.76 -20.14
N ASP A 203 -66.33 25.40 -20.89
CA ASP A 203 -67.71 25.70 -20.46
C ASP A 203 -68.64 24.75 -21.23
N ASP A 204 -69.72 24.37 -20.54
CA ASP A 204 -70.99 23.75 -20.96
C ASP A 204 -71.02 22.26 -21.37
N HIS A 205 -71.65 21.43 -20.51
CA HIS A 205 -73.05 21.04 -20.71
C HIS A 205 -73.66 20.29 -19.49
N HIS A 206 -74.72 20.90 -18.97
CA HIS A 206 -76.01 20.37 -18.45
C HIS A 206 -76.22 18.89 -18.04
N ASP A 207 -76.94 18.81 -16.91
CA ASP A 207 -78.03 17.90 -16.53
C ASP A 207 -77.74 16.43 -16.20
N GLN A 208 -77.67 16.15 -14.90
CA GLN A 208 -78.54 15.15 -14.23
C GLN A 208 -78.86 15.63 -12.80
N GLY A 209 -80.15 15.91 -12.52
CA GLY A 209 -80.66 16.23 -11.17
C GLY A 209 -81.85 17.18 -11.18
#